data_AF-A0A7J3MNG8-F1
#
_entry.id   AF-A0A7J3MNG8-F1
#
_cell.length_a   1.000
_cell.length_b   1.000
_cell.length_c   1.000
_cell.angle_alpha   90.00
_cell.angle_beta   90.00
_cell.angle_gamma   90.00
#
_symmetry.space_group_name_H-M   'P 1'
#
loop_
_entity.id
_entity.type
_entity.pdbx_description
1 polymer ?
#
loop_
_entity_poly.entity_id
_entity_poly.type
_entity_poly.pdbx_seq_one_letter_code
_entity_poly.pdbx_strand_id
1 'polypeptide(L)'
;MPVIEVYPERLSRFLGVEVDLKQLVNDLPWLATDIEDVGENFVKIEYNPNRPDFSSHPGIARAYAGFLEIKLGYPQVEVAEPRIEFYFDEELKNIRGALCSAVVRNIQLSEDDLKEIIAIQEVLHQGVGRNRRKVSIGIHDLDKFKPPVYYVAADPDKISFKPLGMDKAMTLSRILNEVDKGVEYGHIIRGFNKYPLIVDSTGEVLSFPPIINSELTRLTPETRNLFMDVTALDEYYASRALNILLYALSDMGGSIEAVKIIYQDGSLKTYPDFKPREMSVEADYVNSLLGESLSNTEIYR
;
A
#
# COMPACT_ATOMS: atom_id res chain seq x y z
N MET A 1 -8.82 12.89 -13.10
CA MET A 1 -8.61 12.28 -11.76
C MET A 1 -7.65 11.10 -11.94
N PRO A 2 -7.39 10.20 -10.97
CA PRO A 2 -6.58 9.00 -11.23
C PRO A 2 -7.21 8.11 -12.29
N VAL A 3 -6.38 7.54 -13.17
CA VAL A 3 -6.80 6.65 -14.24
C VAL A 3 -6.10 5.31 -14.15
N ILE A 4 -6.76 4.26 -14.62
CA ILE A 4 -6.21 2.91 -14.71
C ILE A 4 -6.75 2.21 -15.96
N GLU A 5 -5.89 1.45 -16.62
CA GLU A 5 -6.29 0.53 -17.69
C GLU A 5 -6.68 -0.81 -17.08
N VAL A 6 -7.91 -1.22 -17.33
CA VAL A 6 -8.46 -2.48 -16.85
C VAL A 6 -8.52 -3.47 -18.00
N TYR A 7 -7.84 -4.59 -17.83
CA TYR A 7 -7.76 -5.66 -18.81
C TYR A 7 -8.76 -6.78 -18.45
N PRO A 8 -9.70 -7.17 -19.34
CA PRO A 8 -10.73 -8.17 -19.04
C PRO A 8 -10.17 -9.52 -18.57
N GLU A 9 -9.11 -10.01 -19.21
CA GLU A 9 -8.44 -11.26 -18.83
C GLU A 9 -7.90 -11.20 -17.39
N ARG A 10 -7.23 -10.10 -17.05
CA ARG A 10 -6.63 -9.90 -15.73
C ARG A 10 -7.70 -9.75 -14.65
N LEU A 11 -8.77 -9.01 -14.95
CA LEU A 11 -9.90 -8.86 -14.03
C LEU A 11 -10.62 -10.19 -13.81
N SER A 12 -10.84 -10.97 -14.88
CA SER A 12 -11.44 -12.31 -14.84
C SER A 12 -10.68 -13.25 -13.91
N ARG A 13 -9.33 -13.21 -13.96
CA ARG A 13 -8.47 -14.00 -13.06
C ARG A 13 -8.73 -13.73 -11.59
N PHE A 14 -8.94 -12.47 -11.21
CA PHE A 14 -9.21 -12.10 -9.81
C PHE A 14 -10.67 -12.33 -9.40
N LEU A 15 -11.61 -12.21 -10.34
CA LEU A 15 -13.03 -12.51 -10.11
C LEU A 15 -13.32 -14.00 -9.98
N GLY A 16 -12.55 -14.84 -10.68
CA GLY A 16 -12.83 -16.27 -10.82
C GLY A 16 -13.93 -16.60 -11.85
N VAL A 17 -14.39 -15.60 -12.61
CA VAL A 17 -15.34 -15.74 -13.72
C VAL A 17 -14.87 -14.94 -14.91
N GLU A 18 -15.19 -15.39 -16.11
CA GLU A 18 -14.87 -14.66 -17.35
C GLU A 18 -15.77 -13.43 -17.49
N VAL A 19 -15.14 -12.30 -17.82
CA VAL A 19 -15.80 -11.06 -18.20
C VAL A 19 -15.18 -10.54 -19.49
N ASP A 20 -16.01 -10.04 -20.40
CA ASP A 20 -15.54 -9.48 -21.67
C ASP A 20 -15.50 -7.95 -21.64
N LEU A 21 -14.83 -7.36 -22.63
CA LEU A 21 -14.66 -5.92 -22.73
C LEU A 21 -16.01 -5.18 -22.83
N LYS A 22 -16.99 -5.75 -23.54
CA LYS A 22 -18.30 -5.12 -23.73
C LYS A 22 -19.06 -5.06 -22.40
N GLN A 23 -18.97 -6.13 -21.61
CA GLN A 23 -19.53 -6.16 -20.27
C GLN A 23 -18.88 -5.10 -19.38
N LEU A 24 -17.54 -5.02 -19.35
CA LEU A 24 -16.85 -4.03 -18.52
C LEU A 24 -17.21 -2.58 -18.88
N VAL A 25 -17.35 -2.27 -20.17
CA VAL A 25 -17.75 -0.92 -20.62
C VAL A 25 -19.15 -0.54 -20.12
N ASN A 26 -20.07 -1.50 -20.01
CA ASN A 26 -21.42 -1.25 -19.50
C ASN A 26 -21.48 -1.22 -17.96
N ASP A 27 -20.67 -2.05 -17.31
CA ASP A 27 -20.84 -2.33 -15.89
C ASP A 27 -19.96 -1.42 -15.00
N LEU A 28 -18.72 -1.13 -15.38
CA LEU A 28 -17.80 -0.31 -14.57
C LEU A 28 -18.33 1.09 -14.21
N PRO A 29 -19.14 1.78 -15.06
CA PRO A 29 -19.75 3.05 -14.66
C PRO A 29 -20.63 2.96 -13.41
N TRP A 30 -21.27 1.82 -13.16
CA TRP A 30 -22.07 1.59 -11.95
C TRP A 30 -21.25 1.53 -10.67
N LEU A 31 -19.93 1.33 -10.76
CA LEU A 31 -19.00 1.43 -9.64
C LEU A 31 -18.52 2.88 -9.39
N ALA A 32 -19.22 3.88 -9.93
CA ALA A 32 -18.84 5.29 -9.87
C ALA A 32 -17.47 5.56 -10.50
N THR A 33 -17.26 5.00 -11.68
CA THR A 33 -16.10 5.26 -12.55
C THR A 33 -16.55 5.83 -13.88
N ASP A 34 -15.68 6.56 -14.57
CA ASP A 34 -15.96 7.11 -15.89
C ASP A 34 -15.07 6.43 -16.93
N ILE A 35 -15.62 6.13 -18.10
CA ILE A 35 -14.86 5.53 -19.20
C ILE A 35 -14.11 6.66 -19.93
N GLU A 36 -12.77 6.61 -19.87
CA GLU A 36 -11.89 7.58 -20.55
C GLU A 36 -11.54 7.13 -21.97
N ASP A 37 -11.29 5.82 -22.15
CA ASP A 37 -10.94 5.25 -23.45
C ASP A 37 -11.28 3.75 -23.50
N VAL A 38 -11.51 3.23 -24.71
CA VAL A 38 -11.74 1.80 -24.96
C VAL A 38 -10.78 1.36 -26.06
N GLY A 39 -9.76 0.60 -25.66
CA GLY A 39 -8.79 0.01 -26.57
C GLY A 39 -9.26 -1.33 -27.13
N GLU A 40 -8.35 -2.05 -27.80
CA GLU A 40 -8.63 -3.37 -28.36
C GLU A 40 -8.92 -4.42 -27.26
N ASN A 41 -8.14 -4.39 -26.17
CA ASN A 41 -8.19 -5.39 -25.09
C ASN A 41 -8.20 -4.76 -23.68
N PHE A 42 -8.54 -3.48 -23.57
CA PHE A 42 -8.62 -2.80 -22.28
C PHE A 42 -9.72 -1.74 -22.28
N VAL A 43 -10.20 -1.43 -21.08
CA VAL A 43 -11.03 -0.25 -20.82
C VAL A 43 -10.27 0.65 -19.84
N LYS A 44 -10.05 1.90 -20.24
CA LYS A 44 -9.40 2.89 -19.40
C LYS A 44 -10.46 3.63 -18.62
N ILE A 45 -10.37 3.58 -17.30
CA ILE A 45 -11.34 4.21 -16.43
C ILE A 45 -10.68 5.28 -15.56
N GLU A 46 -11.44 6.33 -15.30
CA GLU A 46 -11.19 7.33 -14.28
C GLU A 46 -11.99 6.97 -13.02
N TYR A 47 -11.33 6.97 -11.85
CA TYR A 47 -11.98 6.68 -10.57
C TYR A 47 -11.83 7.82 -9.58
N ASN A 48 -12.76 7.88 -8.63
CA ASN A 48 -12.77 8.94 -7.64
C ASN A 48 -11.53 8.88 -6.71
N PRO A 49 -10.85 10.00 -6.42
CA PRO A 49 -9.66 10.02 -5.55
C PRO A 49 -9.90 9.55 -4.11
N ASN A 50 -11.15 9.48 -3.66
CA ASN A 50 -11.54 8.93 -2.36
C ASN A 50 -11.64 7.39 -2.35
N ARG A 51 -11.45 6.74 -3.51
CA ARG A 51 -11.37 5.29 -3.70
C ARG A 51 -9.97 4.87 -4.17
N PRO A 52 -8.91 5.13 -3.38
CA PRO A 52 -7.56 4.66 -3.72
C PRO A 52 -7.46 3.14 -3.80
N ASP A 53 -8.44 2.40 -3.26
CA ASP A 53 -8.58 0.96 -3.47
C ASP A 53 -8.88 0.58 -4.94
N PHE A 54 -9.29 1.50 -5.80
CA PHE A 54 -9.47 1.28 -7.25
C PHE A 54 -8.18 1.46 -8.06
N SER A 55 -7.04 1.66 -7.41
CA SER A 55 -5.75 1.80 -8.08
C SER A 55 -5.17 0.48 -8.63
N SER A 56 -5.95 -0.61 -8.66
CA SER A 56 -5.50 -1.93 -9.11
C SER A 56 -6.64 -2.84 -9.56
N HIS A 57 -6.30 -3.85 -10.35
CA HIS A 57 -7.21 -4.90 -10.80
C HIS A 57 -7.80 -5.70 -9.63
N PRO A 58 -7.05 -6.17 -8.61
CA PRO A 58 -7.68 -6.84 -7.48
C PRO A 58 -8.67 -5.94 -6.72
N GLY A 59 -8.34 -4.66 -6.59
CA GLY A 59 -9.21 -3.67 -5.96
C GLY A 59 -10.54 -3.47 -6.69
N ILE A 60 -10.47 -3.28 -8.01
CA ILE A 60 -11.65 -3.16 -8.89
C ILE A 60 -12.41 -4.48 -8.91
N ALA A 61 -11.73 -5.62 -9.05
CA ALA A 61 -12.34 -6.95 -9.07
C ALA A 61 -13.13 -7.22 -7.80
N ARG A 62 -12.61 -6.84 -6.62
CA ARG A 62 -13.33 -7.01 -5.35
C ARG A 62 -14.63 -6.21 -5.31
N ALA A 63 -14.62 -4.95 -5.76
CA ALA A 63 -15.85 -4.16 -5.81
C ALA A 63 -16.83 -4.69 -6.86
N TYR A 64 -16.30 -5.09 -8.01
CA TYR A 64 -17.09 -5.62 -9.11
C TYR A 64 -17.70 -6.99 -8.79
N ALA A 65 -17.02 -7.83 -8.02
CA ALA A 65 -17.57 -9.09 -7.49
C ALA A 65 -18.80 -8.86 -6.58
N GLY A 66 -18.83 -7.76 -5.84
CA GLY A 66 -20.01 -7.34 -5.08
C GLY A 66 -21.15 -6.90 -5.98
N PHE A 67 -20.85 -6.09 -7.00
CA PHE A 67 -21.83 -5.64 -8.01
C PHE A 67 -22.47 -6.81 -8.78
N LEU A 68 -21.68 -7.82 -9.13
CA LEU A 68 -22.16 -9.04 -9.80
C LEU A 68 -22.81 -10.06 -8.83
N GLU A 69 -22.95 -9.73 -7.54
CA GLU A 69 -23.44 -10.62 -6.48
C GLU A 69 -22.64 -11.95 -6.34
N ILE A 70 -21.38 -12.01 -6.82
CA ILE A 70 -20.51 -13.19 -6.70
C ILE A 70 -20.01 -13.35 -5.28
N LYS A 71 -19.60 -12.25 -4.65
CA LYS A 71 -19.11 -12.21 -3.27
C LYS A 71 -19.67 -11.00 -2.55
N LEU A 72 -20.57 -11.25 -1.61
CA LEU A 72 -21.26 -10.23 -0.83
C LEU A 72 -20.60 -10.03 0.55
N GLY A 73 -20.89 -8.88 1.16
CA GLY A 73 -20.34 -8.49 2.46
C GLY A 73 -18.93 -7.89 2.38
N TYR A 74 -18.40 -7.50 3.52
CA TYR A 74 -17.06 -6.92 3.59
C TYR A 74 -15.98 -8.02 3.48
N PRO A 75 -14.83 -7.73 2.84
CA PRO A 75 -13.76 -8.71 2.67
C PRO A 75 -13.14 -9.09 4.02
N GLN A 76 -13.18 -10.37 4.35
CA GLN A 76 -12.48 -10.95 5.49
C GLN A 76 -11.09 -11.43 5.04
N VAL A 77 -10.06 -11.03 5.78
CA VAL A 77 -8.68 -11.47 5.55
C VAL A 77 -8.10 -11.94 6.87
N GLU A 78 -7.61 -13.18 6.87
CA GLU A 78 -6.93 -13.75 8.03
C GLU A 78 -5.53 -13.14 8.17
N VAL A 79 -5.15 -12.82 9.41
CA VAL A 79 -3.85 -12.25 9.74
C VAL A 79 -3.15 -13.19 10.70
N ALA A 80 -1.99 -13.70 10.30
CA ALA A 80 -1.17 -14.55 11.15
C ALA A 80 -0.49 -13.74 12.26
N GLU A 81 -0.26 -14.38 13.41
CA GLU A 81 0.42 -13.79 14.57
C GLU A 81 1.81 -13.25 14.21
N PRO A 82 2.25 -12.14 14.85
CA PRO A 82 3.48 -11.47 14.48
C PRO A 82 4.71 -12.27 14.87
N ARG A 83 5.63 -12.49 13.90
CA ARG A 83 6.94 -13.12 14.13
C ARG A 83 8.10 -12.14 14.01
N ILE A 84 7.83 -10.93 13.49
CA ILE A 84 8.80 -9.87 13.32
C ILE A 84 8.51 -8.74 14.29
N GLU A 85 9.57 -8.27 14.94
CA GLU A 85 9.58 -7.06 15.74
C GLU A 85 10.20 -5.92 14.95
N PHE A 86 9.61 -4.74 15.06
CA PHE A 86 10.06 -3.52 14.43
C PHE A 86 10.19 -2.41 15.49
N TYR A 87 11.42 -2.06 15.81
CA TYR A 87 11.73 -1.09 16.86
C TYR A 87 11.66 0.34 16.32
N PHE A 88 10.96 1.21 17.04
CA PHE A 88 10.79 2.62 16.70
C PHE A 88 11.69 3.51 17.58
N ASP A 89 12.48 4.38 16.94
CA ASP A 89 13.31 5.38 17.62
C ASP A 89 12.51 6.66 17.93
N GLU A 90 12.43 7.00 19.22
CA GLU A 90 11.72 8.18 19.73
C GLU A 90 12.21 9.51 19.13
N GLU A 91 13.48 9.57 18.70
CA GLU A 91 14.02 10.76 18.03
C GLU A 91 13.26 11.10 16.73
N LEU A 92 12.59 10.12 16.11
CA LEU A 92 11.82 10.31 14.89
C LEU A 92 10.43 10.88 15.12
N LYS A 93 9.94 10.99 16.36
CA LYS A 93 8.58 11.52 16.66
C LYS A 93 8.34 12.90 16.02
N ASN A 94 9.36 13.76 16.02
CA ASN A 94 9.28 15.12 15.47
C ASN A 94 9.71 15.23 14.00
N ILE A 95 10.11 14.13 13.37
CA ILE A 95 10.58 14.08 11.97
C ILE A 95 9.52 13.36 11.13
N ARG A 96 9.19 12.12 11.50
CA ARG A 96 8.24 11.26 10.81
C ARG A 96 7.71 10.20 11.80
N GLY A 97 6.85 10.66 12.70
CA GLY A 97 6.51 9.98 13.94
C GLY A 97 5.58 8.78 13.87
N ALA A 98 5.09 8.39 12.70
CA ALA A 98 4.18 7.25 12.55
C ALA A 98 4.80 6.14 11.70
N LEU A 99 4.59 4.89 12.15
CA LEU A 99 5.08 3.68 11.51
C LEU A 99 4.00 2.59 11.59
N CYS A 100 3.67 2.01 10.44
CA CYS A 100 2.89 0.79 10.32
C CYS A 100 3.69 -0.22 9.49
N SER A 101 3.46 -1.51 9.71
CA SER A 101 4.18 -2.56 8.97
C SER A 101 3.37 -3.84 8.89
N ALA A 102 3.66 -4.65 7.89
CA ALA A 102 3.12 -5.99 7.77
C ALA A 102 4.06 -6.84 6.89
N VAL A 103 3.86 -8.14 6.94
CA VAL A 103 4.52 -9.10 6.04
C VAL A 103 3.47 -9.78 5.17
N VAL A 104 3.82 -10.04 3.92
CA VAL A 104 3.07 -10.92 3.03
C VAL A 104 3.94 -12.12 2.68
N ARG A 105 3.49 -13.32 3.02
CA ARG A 105 4.20 -14.58 2.80
C ARG A 105 3.67 -15.32 1.58
N ASN A 106 4.57 -16.10 0.97
CA ASN A 106 4.26 -17.07 -0.09
C ASN A 106 3.53 -16.49 -1.30
N ILE A 107 3.73 -15.21 -1.61
CA ILE A 107 3.12 -14.59 -2.79
C ILE A 107 3.82 -15.10 -4.05
N GLN A 108 3.07 -15.34 -5.12
CA GLN A 108 3.61 -15.70 -6.43
C GLN A 108 3.45 -14.52 -7.37
N LEU A 109 4.57 -13.91 -7.75
CA LEU A 109 4.57 -12.71 -8.58
C LEU A 109 4.92 -13.05 -10.02
N SER A 110 4.02 -12.72 -10.94
CA SER A 110 4.40 -12.50 -12.35
C SER A 110 5.02 -11.11 -12.52
N GLU A 111 5.62 -10.84 -13.68
CA GLU A 111 6.11 -9.50 -14.01
C GLU A 111 4.99 -8.45 -13.94
N ASP A 112 3.78 -8.80 -14.35
CA ASP A 112 2.65 -7.87 -14.33
C ASP A 112 2.09 -7.66 -12.92
N ASP A 113 2.15 -8.68 -12.06
CA ASP A 113 1.83 -8.49 -10.63
C ASP A 113 2.83 -7.55 -9.95
N LEU A 114 4.13 -7.69 -10.27
CA LEU A 114 5.16 -6.79 -9.76
C LEU A 114 4.94 -5.34 -10.24
N LYS A 115 4.66 -5.13 -11.54
CA LYS A 115 4.31 -3.81 -12.09
C LYS A 115 3.09 -3.22 -11.39
N GLU A 116 2.06 -4.03 -11.15
CA GLU A 116 0.84 -3.59 -10.48
C GLU A 116 1.09 -3.19 -9.03
N ILE A 117 1.90 -3.95 -8.27
CA ILE A 117 2.30 -3.59 -6.90
C ILE A 117 3.01 -2.23 -6.88
N ILE A 118 3.92 -2.00 -7.82
CA ILE A 118 4.64 -0.72 -7.94
C ILE A 118 3.65 0.40 -8.29
N ALA A 119 2.73 0.18 -9.23
CA ALA A 119 1.71 1.16 -9.60
C ALA A 119 0.80 1.55 -8.42
N ILE A 120 0.35 0.57 -7.63
CA ILE A 120 -0.43 0.82 -6.39
C ILE A 120 0.40 1.69 -5.43
N GLN A 121 1.66 1.33 -5.20
CA GLN A 121 2.55 2.08 -4.33
C GLN A 121 2.69 3.54 -4.78
N GLU A 122 2.89 3.78 -6.08
CA GLU A 122 3.02 5.13 -6.64
C GLU A 122 1.74 5.95 -6.51
N VAL A 123 0.56 5.36 -6.79
CA VAL A 123 -0.73 6.02 -6.60
C VAL A 123 -0.94 6.38 -5.13
N LEU A 124 -0.64 5.48 -4.20
CA LEU A 124 -0.75 5.75 -2.76
C LEU A 124 0.24 6.81 -2.29
N HIS A 125 1.46 6.83 -2.84
CA HIS A 125 2.45 7.90 -2.56
C HIS A 125 1.96 9.27 -3.04
N GLN A 126 1.37 9.35 -4.22
CA GLN A 126 0.89 10.61 -4.81
C GLN A 126 -0.40 11.10 -4.12
N GLY A 127 -1.41 10.22 -4.01
CA GLY A 127 -2.71 10.54 -3.43
C GLY A 127 -2.69 10.65 -1.91
N VAL A 128 -2.81 9.52 -1.22
CA VAL A 128 -2.86 9.46 0.26
C VAL A 128 -1.60 10.08 0.88
N GLY A 129 -0.45 9.81 0.27
CA GLY A 129 0.85 10.28 0.72
C GLY A 129 1.17 11.73 0.38
N ARG A 130 0.38 12.41 -0.47
CA ARG A 130 0.66 13.77 -0.98
C ARG A 130 2.11 13.91 -1.46
N ASN A 131 2.47 13.14 -2.47
CA ASN A 131 3.84 13.00 -2.97
C ASN A 131 4.82 12.63 -1.86
N ARG A 132 4.52 11.54 -1.15
CA ARG A 132 5.30 10.96 -0.04
C ARG A 132 5.40 11.77 1.24
N ARG A 133 5.04 13.06 1.21
CA ARG A 133 5.12 13.97 2.36
C ARG A 133 4.39 13.42 3.59
N LYS A 134 3.13 12.99 3.42
CA LYS A 134 2.29 12.46 4.49
C LYS A 134 2.52 10.98 4.77
N VAL A 135 2.67 10.16 3.73
CA VAL A 135 2.82 8.69 3.82
C VAL A 135 3.83 8.23 2.77
N SER A 136 4.76 7.38 3.17
CA SER A 136 5.75 6.74 2.29
C SER A 136 5.72 5.26 2.59
N ILE A 137 5.70 4.47 1.54
CA ILE A 137 5.59 3.02 1.59
C ILE A 137 6.87 2.44 0.98
N GLY A 138 7.59 1.62 1.73
CA GLY A 138 8.63 0.73 1.24
C GLY A 138 8.09 -0.70 1.17
N ILE A 139 8.50 -1.42 0.11
CA ILE A 139 8.21 -2.84 -0.06
C ILE A 139 9.56 -3.50 -0.32
N HIS A 140 9.87 -4.51 0.47
CA HIS A 140 11.18 -5.12 0.60
C HIS A 140 11.07 -6.63 0.41
N ASP A 141 12.02 -7.23 -0.29
CA ASP A 141 12.19 -8.68 -0.28
C ASP A 141 12.69 -9.11 1.12
N LEU A 142 11.81 -9.76 1.88
CA LEU A 142 12.07 -10.19 3.25
C LEU A 142 13.16 -11.27 3.33
N ASP A 143 13.40 -12.01 2.25
CA ASP A 143 14.40 -13.07 2.23
C ASP A 143 15.83 -12.50 2.05
N LYS A 144 15.98 -11.18 1.91
CA LYS A 144 17.26 -10.49 1.69
C LYS A 144 17.85 -9.80 2.92
N PHE A 145 17.15 -9.81 4.06
CA PHE A 145 17.63 -9.18 5.30
C PHE A 145 17.24 -9.99 6.54
N LYS A 146 17.76 -9.60 7.71
CA LYS A 146 17.56 -10.34 8.97
C LYS A 146 16.80 -9.52 10.02
N PRO A 147 15.53 -9.87 10.31
CA PRO A 147 14.79 -9.32 11.44
C PRO A 147 15.53 -9.51 12.80
N PRO A 148 15.24 -8.71 13.83
CA PRO A 148 14.28 -7.60 13.86
C PRO A 148 14.71 -6.40 13.00
N VAL A 149 13.76 -5.49 12.78
CA VAL A 149 13.96 -4.27 11.98
C VAL A 149 13.95 -3.05 12.92
N TYR A 150 14.68 -1.99 12.55
CA TYR A 150 14.82 -0.78 13.36
C TYR A 150 14.57 0.45 12.51
N TYR A 151 13.68 1.34 12.98
CA TYR A 151 13.43 2.64 12.39
C TYR A 151 14.14 3.69 13.23
N VAL A 152 15.27 4.19 12.73
CA VAL A 152 16.25 4.95 13.51
C VAL A 152 16.52 6.34 12.95
N ALA A 153 16.87 7.30 13.81
CA ALA A 153 17.34 8.61 13.42
C ALA A 153 18.85 8.57 13.12
N ALA A 154 19.19 8.57 11.83
CA ALA A 154 20.56 8.45 11.33
C ALA A 154 21.25 9.81 11.10
N ASP A 155 22.55 9.85 11.34
CA ASP A 155 23.43 10.95 10.93
C ASP A 155 23.68 10.85 9.41
N PRO A 156 23.42 11.90 8.64
CA PRO A 156 23.38 11.83 7.18
C PRO A 156 24.73 11.61 6.51
N ASP A 157 25.83 11.85 7.22
CA ASP A 157 27.20 11.71 6.68
C ASP A 157 27.91 10.44 7.18
N LYS A 158 27.36 9.75 8.18
CA LYS A 158 28.01 8.56 8.79
C LYS A 158 27.59 7.23 8.19
N ILE A 159 26.37 7.15 7.65
CA ILE A 159 25.82 5.90 7.11
C ILE A 159 25.80 5.97 5.60
N SER A 160 26.26 4.91 4.95
CA SER A 160 26.21 4.72 3.50
C SER A 160 25.55 3.40 3.16
N PHE A 161 24.78 3.39 2.08
CA PHE A 161 24.20 2.17 1.50
C PHE A 161 24.06 2.32 -0.01
N LYS A 162 23.76 1.23 -0.71
CA LYS A 162 23.54 1.19 -2.16
C LYS A 162 22.06 1.51 -2.46
N PRO A 163 21.70 2.70 -2.96
CA PRO A 163 20.31 3.03 -3.27
C PRO A 163 19.79 2.21 -4.45
N LEU A 164 18.47 2.03 -4.52
CA LEU A 164 17.80 1.33 -5.62
C LEU A 164 18.21 1.93 -6.98
N GLY A 165 18.66 1.08 -7.90
CA GLY A 165 19.09 1.46 -9.25
C GLY A 165 20.50 2.05 -9.36
N MET A 166 21.25 2.14 -8.25
CA MET A 166 22.62 2.65 -8.23
C MET A 166 23.61 1.53 -7.98
N ASP A 167 24.85 1.62 -8.48
CA ASP A 167 25.88 0.58 -8.31
C ASP A 167 26.83 0.77 -7.13
N LYS A 168 26.84 1.96 -6.53
CA LYS A 168 27.80 2.34 -5.48
C LYS A 168 27.08 2.73 -4.21
N ALA A 169 27.71 2.43 -3.07
CA ALA A 169 27.27 2.94 -1.79
C ALA A 169 27.48 4.46 -1.71
N MET A 170 26.50 5.16 -1.14
CA MET A 170 26.49 6.62 -1.01
C MET A 170 25.97 6.99 0.38
N THR A 171 26.48 8.08 0.96
CA THR A 171 25.94 8.62 2.21
C THR A 171 24.54 9.19 2.00
N LEU A 172 23.76 9.33 3.07
CA LEU A 172 22.41 9.91 2.97
C LEU A 172 22.46 11.33 2.39
N SER A 173 23.44 12.14 2.80
CA SER A 173 23.68 13.48 2.22
C SER A 173 23.93 13.45 0.72
N ARG A 174 24.74 12.49 0.23
CA ARG A 174 25.00 12.36 -1.21
C ARG A 174 23.76 11.89 -1.96
N ILE A 175 23.02 10.94 -1.40
CA ILE A 175 21.76 10.46 -1.98
C ILE A 175 20.79 11.63 -2.19
N LEU A 176 20.62 12.50 -1.19
CA LEU A 176 19.73 13.66 -1.30
C LEU A 176 20.12 14.65 -2.39
N ASN A 177 21.39 14.73 -2.78
CA ASN A 177 21.89 15.74 -3.72
C ASN A 177 22.19 15.18 -5.12
N GLU A 178 22.49 13.89 -5.24
CA GLU A 178 22.98 13.27 -6.49
C GLU A 178 21.99 12.28 -7.10
N VAL A 179 21.10 11.66 -6.31
CA VAL A 179 20.14 10.66 -6.81
C VAL A 179 18.82 11.34 -7.15
N ASP A 180 18.23 11.03 -8.30
CA ASP A 180 16.97 11.64 -8.80
C ASP A 180 15.88 11.71 -7.73
N LYS A 181 15.60 10.58 -7.05
CA LYS A 181 14.61 10.53 -5.96
C LYS A 181 15.01 11.33 -4.73
N GLY A 182 16.31 11.45 -4.46
CA GLY A 182 16.85 12.31 -3.41
C GLY A 182 16.67 13.79 -3.70
N VAL A 183 16.88 14.20 -4.95
CA VAL A 183 16.63 15.57 -5.41
C VAL A 183 15.13 15.88 -5.39
N GLU A 184 14.31 14.97 -5.90
CA GLU A 184 12.86 15.11 -5.98
C GLU A 184 12.21 15.23 -4.58
N TYR A 185 12.52 14.30 -3.67
CA TYR A 185 11.83 14.19 -2.37
C TYR A 185 12.63 14.70 -1.17
N GLY A 186 13.90 15.08 -1.34
CA GLY A 186 14.77 15.49 -0.23
C GLY A 186 14.24 16.68 0.56
N HIS A 187 13.47 17.57 -0.08
CA HIS A 187 12.83 18.71 0.57
C HIS A 187 11.91 18.31 1.75
N ILE A 188 11.43 17.06 1.82
CA ILE A 188 10.59 16.58 2.92
C ILE A 188 11.36 16.50 4.24
N ILE A 189 12.67 16.21 4.20
CA ILE A 189 13.47 15.94 5.40
C ILE A 189 14.73 16.81 5.55
N ARG A 190 15.13 17.57 4.52
CA ARG A 190 16.33 18.46 4.53
C ARG A 190 16.38 19.46 5.70
N GLY A 191 15.24 19.78 6.33
CA GLY A 191 15.17 20.69 7.48
C GLY A 191 15.60 20.09 8.82
N PHE A 192 15.89 18.78 8.87
CA PHE A 192 16.26 18.07 10.11
C PHE A 192 17.75 17.72 10.15
N ASN A 193 18.30 17.61 11.37
CA ASN A 193 19.71 17.26 11.59
C ASN A 193 19.97 15.75 11.49
N LYS A 194 18.94 14.93 11.66
CA LYS A 194 18.96 13.48 11.53
C LYS A 194 17.89 13.06 10.55
N TYR A 195 18.12 11.92 9.89
CA TYR A 195 17.24 11.42 8.85
C TYR A 195 16.67 10.05 9.20
N PRO A 196 15.42 9.75 8.80
CA PRO A 196 14.83 8.45 9.07
C PRO A 196 15.53 7.37 8.26
N LEU A 197 15.89 6.26 8.90
CA LEU A 197 16.53 5.14 8.24
C LEU A 197 15.92 3.84 8.76
N ILE A 198 15.72 2.88 7.88
CA ILE A 198 15.26 1.53 8.26
C ILE A 198 16.41 0.57 8.03
N VAL A 199 16.80 -0.14 9.10
CA VAL A 199 17.90 -1.10 9.09
C VAL A 199 17.48 -2.42 9.71
N ASP A 200 18.18 -3.49 9.36
CA ASP A 200 17.98 -4.81 9.95
C ASP A 200 18.89 -5.05 11.17
N SER A 201 18.80 -6.25 11.76
CA SER A 201 19.60 -6.66 12.92
C SER A 201 21.11 -6.76 12.68
N THR A 202 21.53 -6.78 11.41
CA THR A 202 22.94 -6.77 11.01
C THR A 202 23.46 -5.37 10.67
N GLY A 203 22.60 -4.36 10.70
CA GLY A 203 22.92 -2.99 10.34
C GLY A 203 22.83 -2.71 8.83
N GLU A 204 22.32 -3.66 8.04
CA GLU A 204 22.08 -3.45 6.61
C GLU A 204 20.90 -2.51 6.42
N VAL A 205 21.03 -1.54 5.51
CA VAL A 205 19.98 -0.55 5.23
C VAL A 205 18.95 -1.13 4.28
N LEU A 206 17.69 -1.09 4.69
CA LEU A 206 16.54 -1.52 3.88
C LEU A 206 15.98 -0.33 3.09
N SER A 207 15.80 0.81 3.74
CA SER A 207 15.33 2.04 3.10
C SER A 207 15.77 3.29 3.83
N PHE A 208 15.73 4.39 3.09
CA PHE A 208 15.87 5.75 3.58
C PHE A 208 14.53 6.49 3.36
N PRO A 209 13.55 6.37 4.26
CA PRO A 209 12.26 7.03 4.09
C PRO A 209 12.35 8.56 4.21
N PRO A 210 11.52 9.33 3.47
CA PRO A 210 10.59 8.90 2.41
C PRO A 210 11.24 8.93 1.00
N ILE A 211 12.56 8.74 0.92
CA ILE A 211 13.37 9.03 -0.27
C ILE A 211 13.47 7.82 -1.20
N ILE A 212 14.12 6.75 -0.76
CA ILE A 212 14.47 5.62 -1.63
C ILE A 212 14.72 4.34 -0.83
N ASN A 213 14.46 3.19 -1.46
CA ASN A 213 14.81 1.88 -0.93
C ASN A 213 16.27 1.52 -1.25
N SER A 214 16.80 0.52 -0.56
CA SER A 214 18.08 -0.11 -0.86
C SER A 214 17.96 -1.05 -2.05
N GLU A 215 19.03 -1.16 -2.84
CA GLU A 215 19.15 -2.18 -3.89
C GLU A 215 19.14 -3.60 -3.28
N LEU A 216 19.57 -3.75 -2.02
CA LEU A 216 19.62 -5.03 -1.29
C LEU A 216 18.28 -5.78 -1.31
N THR A 217 17.18 -5.05 -1.07
CA THR A 217 15.84 -5.59 -0.89
C THR A 217 14.95 -5.38 -2.11
N ARG A 218 15.55 -5.13 -3.28
CA ARG A 218 14.83 -4.93 -4.53
C ARG A 218 13.92 -6.13 -4.80
N LEU A 219 12.67 -5.85 -5.16
CA LEU A 219 11.72 -6.87 -5.57
C LEU A 219 12.06 -7.39 -6.97
N THR A 220 11.91 -8.70 -7.13
CA THR A 220 11.98 -9.37 -8.43
C THR A 220 10.80 -10.35 -8.57
N PRO A 221 10.51 -10.88 -9.76
CA PRO A 221 9.48 -11.93 -9.93
C PRO A 221 9.75 -13.19 -9.09
N GLU A 222 10.98 -13.41 -8.62
CA GLU A 222 11.35 -14.51 -7.73
C GLU A 222 11.04 -14.22 -6.26
N THR A 223 10.78 -12.98 -5.87
CA THR A 223 10.43 -12.63 -4.49
C THR A 223 9.15 -13.36 -4.07
N ARG A 224 9.18 -13.97 -2.87
CA ARG A 224 8.05 -14.72 -2.29
C ARG A 224 7.55 -14.16 -0.98
N ASN A 225 8.40 -13.40 -0.28
CA ASN A 225 8.07 -12.83 1.02
C ASN A 225 8.33 -11.33 0.97
N LEU A 226 7.29 -10.55 1.23
CA LEU A 226 7.35 -9.09 1.22
C LEU A 226 7.31 -8.59 2.65
N PHE A 227 8.23 -7.70 2.99
CA PHE A 227 8.14 -6.86 4.18
C PHE A 227 7.79 -5.45 3.76
N MET A 228 6.83 -4.84 4.45
CA MET A 228 6.38 -3.49 4.12
C MET A 228 6.59 -2.57 5.31
N ASP A 229 7.20 -1.43 5.07
CA ASP A 229 7.23 -0.31 6.00
C ASP A 229 6.37 0.83 5.46
N VAL A 230 5.52 1.37 6.31
CA VAL A 230 4.72 2.55 5.98
C VAL A 230 5.02 3.62 7.01
N THR A 231 5.86 4.58 6.62
CA THR A 231 6.24 5.71 7.46
C THR A 231 5.41 6.93 7.13
N ALA A 232 4.98 7.68 8.14
CA ALA A 232 4.08 8.80 7.97
C ALA A 232 4.24 9.88 9.04
N LEU A 233 3.55 10.99 8.81
CA LEU A 233 3.32 12.01 9.85
C LEU A 233 2.12 11.66 10.74
N ASP A 234 1.23 10.80 10.25
CA ASP A 234 -0.03 10.45 10.92
C ASP A 234 -0.37 8.98 10.62
N GLU A 235 -0.55 8.21 11.69
CA GLU A 235 -0.83 6.78 11.71
C GLU A 235 -2.13 6.41 10.97
N TYR A 236 -3.13 7.29 11.02
CA TYR A 236 -4.41 7.06 10.36
C TYR A 236 -4.26 6.87 8.85
N TYR A 237 -3.41 7.69 8.22
CA TYR A 237 -3.16 7.58 6.79
C TYR A 237 -2.19 6.43 6.47
N ALA A 238 -1.20 6.17 7.33
CA ALA A 238 -0.27 5.06 7.19
C ALA A 238 -1.00 3.71 7.21
N SER A 239 -1.83 3.48 8.24
CA SER A 239 -2.59 2.24 8.41
C SER A 239 -3.52 1.98 7.22
N ARG A 240 -4.17 3.00 6.66
CA ARG A 240 -5.05 2.83 5.50
C ARG A 240 -4.29 2.52 4.21
N ALA A 241 -3.19 3.22 3.96
CA ALA A 241 -2.35 2.93 2.81
C ALA A 241 -1.79 1.51 2.89
N LEU A 242 -1.36 1.09 4.09
CA LEU A 242 -0.94 -0.28 4.38
C LEU A 242 -2.07 -1.27 4.06
N ASN A 243 -3.27 -1.04 4.59
CA ASN A 243 -4.41 -1.94 4.42
C ASN A 243 -4.84 -2.09 2.96
N ILE A 244 -4.87 -1.00 2.18
CA ILE A 244 -5.22 -1.05 0.75
C ILE A 244 -4.25 -1.97 0.00
N LEU A 245 -2.94 -1.79 0.24
CA LEU A 245 -1.91 -2.60 -0.39
C LEU A 245 -2.04 -4.07 0.04
N LEU A 246 -2.26 -4.33 1.32
CA LEU A 246 -2.42 -5.67 1.85
C LEU A 246 -3.65 -6.41 1.33
N TYR A 247 -4.77 -5.73 1.19
CA TYR A 247 -5.96 -6.30 0.56
C TYR A 247 -5.67 -6.73 -0.88
N ALA A 248 -5.00 -5.89 -1.67
CA ALA A 248 -4.60 -6.24 -3.04
C ALA A 248 -3.61 -7.42 -3.07
N LEU A 249 -2.62 -7.45 -2.18
CA LEU A 249 -1.65 -8.54 -2.09
C LEU A 249 -2.28 -9.85 -1.61
N SER A 250 -3.31 -9.79 -0.76
CA SER A 250 -4.08 -10.95 -0.33
C SER A 250 -4.89 -11.54 -1.48
N ASP A 251 -5.53 -10.70 -2.30
CA ASP A 251 -6.24 -11.15 -3.51
C ASP A 251 -5.27 -11.75 -4.56
N MET A 252 -4.01 -11.30 -4.57
CA MET A 252 -2.92 -11.91 -5.37
C MET A 252 -2.41 -13.23 -4.79
N GLY A 253 -3.03 -13.76 -3.73
CA GLY A 253 -2.71 -15.06 -3.12
C GLY A 253 -1.67 -15.00 -2.00
N GLY A 254 -1.26 -13.81 -1.57
CA GLY A 254 -0.35 -13.63 -0.44
C GLY A 254 -1.03 -13.88 0.90
N SER A 255 -0.32 -14.50 1.85
CA SER A 255 -0.79 -14.66 3.24
C SER A 255 -0.27 -13.53 4.12
N ILE A 256 -1.14 -12.83 4.84
CA ILE A 256 -0.74 -11.71 5.68
C ILE A 256 -0.24 -12.19 7.04
N GLU A 257 0.91 -11.68 7.44
CA GLU A 257 1.50 -11.85 8.77
C GLU A 257 1.64 -10.49 9.43
N ALA A 258 1.20 -10.41 10.69
CA ALA A 258 1.30 -9.19 11.46
C ALA A 258 2.76 -8.83 11.80
N VAL A 259 3.00 -7.56 12.08
CA VAL A 259 4.27 -7.06 12.62
C VAL A 259 4.01 -6.30 13.91
N LYS A 260 4.86 -6.55 14.91
CA LYS A 260 4.81 -5.87 16.21
C LYS A 260 5.77 -4.69 16.21
N ILE A 261 5.24 -3.49 16.35
CA ILE A 261 6.01 -2.26 16.54
C ILE A 261 6.28 -2.07 18.02
N ILE A 262 7.55 -1.86 18.38
CA ILE A 262 8.03 -1.68 19.76
C ILE A 262 8.57 -0.27 19.92
N TYR A 263 7.97 0.50 20.84
CA TYR A 263 8.42 1.86 21.16
C TYR A 263 9.30 1.86 22.41
N GLN A 264 10.18 2.86 22.54
CA GLN A 264 11.12 2.93 23.69
C GLN A 264 10.40 3.18 25.03
N ASP A 265 9.19 3.73 25.00
CA ASP A 265 8.34 3.89 26.19
C ASP A 265 7.68 2.57 26.67
N GLY A 266 7.95 1.46 25.97
CA GLY A 266 7.42 0.13 26.25
C GLY A 266 6.03 -0.11 25.65
N SER A 267 5.43 0.88 24.98
CA SER A 267 4.19 0.66 24.25
C SER A 267 4.41 -0.23 23.03
N LEU A 268 3.38 -1.00 22.68
CA LEU A 268 3.40 -1.98 21.60
C LEU A 268 2.18 -1.75 20.70
N LYS A 269 2.38 -1.84 19.39
CA LYS A 269 1.29 -1.84 18.41
C LYS A 269 1.47 -2.98 17.44
N THR A 270 0.38 -3.63 17.05
CA THR A 270 0.38 -4.71 16.06
C THR A 270 -0.37 -4.24 14.82
N TYR A 271 0.23 -4.47 13.65
CA TYR A 271 -0.36 -4.14 12.36
C TYR A 271 -0.33 -5.38 11.44
N PRO A 272 -1.21 -5.46 10.43
CA PRO A 272 -2.29 -4.51 10.14
C PRO A 272 -3.45 -4.59 11.14
N ASP A 273 -4.29 -3.56 11.14
CA ASP A 273 -5.60 -3.58 11.81
C ASP A 273 -6.70 -3.51 10.75
N PHE A 274 -7.41 -4.62 10.56
CA PHE A 274 -8.56 -4.73 9.64
C PHE A 274 -9.91 -4.58 10.33
N LYS A 275 -9.95 -4.14 11.60
CA LYS A 275 -11.21 -3.98 12.31
C LYS A 275 -12.14 -3.03 11.55
N PRO A 276 -13.33 -3.48 11.14
CA PRO A 276 -14.28 -2.63 10.43
C PRO A 276 -14.78 -1.53 11.36
N ARG A 277 -15.14 -0.38 10.77
CA ARG A 277 -15.91 0.65 11.47
C ARG A 277 -17.38 0.29 11.39
N GLU A 278 -18.05 0.25 12.54
CA GLU A 278 -19.49 0.08 12.60
C GLU A 278 -20.21 1.44 12.52
N MET A 279 -21.32 1.46 11.80
CA MET A 279 -22.23 2.60 11.67
C MET A 279 -23.66 2.06 11.61
N SER A 280 -24.59 2.77 12.24
CA SER A 280 -26.03 2.48 12.15
C SER A 280 -26.73 3.59 11.40
N VAL A 281 -27.69 3.23 10.56
CA VAL A 281 -28.51 4.16 9.79
C VAL A 281 -29.96 3.66 9.77
N GLU A 282 -30.90 4.59 9.87
CA GLU A 282 -32.33 4.29 9.81
C GLU A 282 -32.80 4.21 8.34
N ALA A 283 -33.65 3.24 8.01
CA ALA A 283 -34.18 3.08 6.66
C ALA A 283 -34.98 4.31 6.20
N ASP A 284 -35.72 4.95 7.11
CA ASP A 284 -36.46 6.19 6.83
C ASP A 284 -35.53 7.31 6.37
N TYR A 285 -34.33 7.41 6.97
CA TYR A 285 -33.33 8.38 6.57
C TYR A 285 -32.82 8.11 5.15
N VAL A 286 -32.49 6.84 4.84
CA VAL A 286 -32.05 6.41 3.50
C VAL A 286 -33.13 6.73 2.45
N ASN A 287 -34.37 6.30 2.70
CA ASN A 287 -35.50 6.54 1.82
C ASN A 287 -35.78 8.04 1.60
N SER A 288 -35.65 8.86 2.65
CA SER A 288 -35.85 10.32 2.54
C SER A 288 -34.83 11.01 1.63
N LEU A 289 -33.59 10.49 1.57
CA LEU A 289 -32.53 11.04 0.73
C LEU A 289 -32.61 10.56 -0.71
N LEU A 290 -32.95 9.29 -0.91
CA LEU A 290 -33.04 8.67 -2.24
C LEU A 290 -34.37 8.98 -2.94
N GLY A 291 -35.42 9.32 -2.18
CA GLY A 291 -36.78 9.49 -2.72
C GLY A 291 -37.48 8.16 -2.99
N GLU A 292 -37.08 7.10 -2.29
CA GLU A 292 -37.52 5.73 -2.50
C GLU A 292 -38.37 5.21 -1.32
N SER A 293 -38.89 3.98 -1.42
CA SER A 293 -39.66 3.32 -0.35
C SER A 293 -39.19 1.86 -0.15
N LEU A 294 -37.89 1.70 0.09
CA LEU A 294 -37.23 0.42 0.26
C LEU A 294 -37.46 -0.12 1.67
N SER A 295 -37.65 -1.44 1.78
CA SER A 295 -37.65 -2.17 3.05
C SER A 295 -36.23 -2.33 3.62
N ASN A 296 -36.13 -2.64 4.92
CA ASN A 296 -34.83 -2.96 5.54
C ASN A 296 -34.09 -4.09 4.82
N THR A 297 -34.81 -5.08 4.28
CA THR A 297 -34.21 -6.20 3.56
C THR A 297 -33.66 -5.77 2.20
N GLU A 298 -34.33 -4.86 1.50
CA GLU A 298 -33.85 -4.32 0.22
C GLU A 298 -32.65 -3.38 0.42
N ILE A 299 -32.63 -2.58 1.49
CA ILE A 299 -31.48 -1.71 1.83
C ILE A 299 -30.27 -2.54 2.30
N TYR A 300 -30.51 -3.64 3.00
CA TYR A 300 -29.45 -4.53 3.47
C TYR A 300 -28.81 -5.36 2.35
N ARG A 301 -29.57 -5.64 1.29
CA ARG A 301 -29.11 -6.42 0.14
C ARG A 301 -28.18 -5.59 -0.73
#